data_AF-A0A2S2QMW7-F1
#
_entry.id   AF-A0A2S2QMW7-F1
#
_cell.length_a   1.000
_cell.length_b   1.000
_cell.length_c   1.000
_cell.angle_alpha   90.00
_cell.angle_beta   90.00
_cell.angle_gamma   90.00
#
_symmetry.space_group_name_H-M   'P 1'
#
loop_
_entity.id
_entity.type
_entity.pdbx_description
1 polymer ?
#
loop_
_entity_poly.entity_id
_entity_poly.type
_entity_poly.pdbx_seq_one_letter_code
_entity_poly.pdbx_strand_id
1 'polypeptide(L)'
;RTHKIKHKMSFDGGGGGGGADGCSSGGSGVLYLLLTISGTSTVEMVSDLSSFDGREITDSEHVRDKYSVRRTFRDLRDVGMLSVRVYKAHGLTSADLCGKSDPFCVLELVNARLQTHTEYKTLSPTWDKMFVFNVRDVNSVLEVTVFDEDPDYKVEFLGKVAIPLLSINNGVQKWYSLKNKKLTSRAKGNNPRILLEMRLVWNPIRAFIRTLNPKEEKYMHQEIKFKRQTLIRNVMRLKQLVLWAIDIGKQFEYWVEWESPTHTVLVLITFVVTCQFFEPYMAPVALLLVFLKYYVAHSWDVSKVNEDDDEQTTDEDDQQDDQQDDQDDEKSKEEKKSLKERVAAVQEVTQLVQNTIGHIASFGEKIKNLLNFSVPFLSYLAIVLLIGVTIVLYYIPIRYLIMGWGINKFTRKILRPHTIPNNELLDLLSRVPDNEDKIYYKELRTNESVDSGDKSNKEGRRKQKL
;
A
#
# COMPACT_ATOMS: atom_id res chain seq x y z
N ARG A 1 -24.72 -9.58 3.13
CA ARG A 1 -25.25 -8.80 1.98
C ARG A 1 -25.15 -7.32 2.39
N THR A 2 -24.26 -6.55 1.79
CA THR A 2 -24.16 -5.11 2.03
C THR A 2 -25.41 -4.43 1.46
N HIS A 3 -26.27 -3.88 2.31
CA HIS A 3 -27.35 -3.02 1.85
C HIS A 3 -26.75 -1.68 1.41
N LYS A 4 -26.59 -1.50 0.10
CA LYS A 4 -26.28 -0.20 -0.50
C LYS A 4 -27.57 0.62 -0.48
N ILE A 5 -27.75 1.48 0.51
CA ILE A 5 -28.80 2.50 0.46
C ILE A 5 -28.21 3.68 -0.32
N LYS A 6 -28.57 3.79 -1.60
CA LYS A 6 -28.20 4.93 -2.44
C LYS A 6 -29.28 6.00 -2.24
N HIS A 7 -29.09 6.90 -1.28
CA HIS A 7 -29.98 8.04 -1.11
C HIS A 7 -29.60 9.11 -2.14
N LYS A 8 -30.53 9.43 -3.04
CA LYS A 8 -30.41 10.59 -3.94
C LYS A 8 -31.18 11.72 -3.29
N MET A 9 -30.48 12.68 -2.69
CA MET A 9 -31.07 13.98 -2.34
C MET A 9 -30.80 14.92 -3.51
N SER A 10 -31.87 15.31 -4.20
CA SER A 10 -31.85 16.41 -5.15
C SER A 10 -32.27 17.66 -4.39
N PHE A 11 -31.40 18.66 -4.35
CA PHE A 11 -31.77 19.98 -3.87
C PHE A 11 -32.26 20.77 -5.08
N ASP A 12 -33.57 21.05 -5.12
CA ASP A 12 -34.08 22.14 -5.93
C ASP A 12 -33.87 23.43 -5.13
N GLY A 13 -33.06 24.33 -5.68
CA GLY A 13 -32.98 25.70 -5.19
C GLY A 13 -34.32 26.38 -5.44
N GLY A 14 -35.22 26.31 -4.45
CA GLY A 14 -36.47 27.05 -4.45
C GLY A 14 -36.21 28.55 -4.39
N GLY A 15 -35.99 29.17 -5.54
CA GLY A 15 -36.01 30.63 -5.71
C GLY A 15 -37.45 31.13 -5.60
N GLY A 16 -37.81 31.63 -4.41
CA GLY A 16 -39.02 32.42 -4.20
C GLY A 16 -38.97 33.70 -5.06
N GLY A 17 -40.09 33.99 -5.71
CA GLY A 17 -40.22 34.94 -6.81
C GLY A 17 -39.80 36.39 -6.54
N GLY A 18 -39.43 37.07 -7.62
CA GLY A 18 -39.37 38.52 -7.68
C GLY A 18 -38.43 39.09 -8.75
N GLY A 19 -38.91 39.16 -10.00
CA GLY A 19 -38.60 40.24 -10.95
C GLY A 19 -37.17 40.38 -11.52
N ALA A 20 -37.15 40.51 -12.86
CA ALA A 20 -36.11 41.04 -13.73
C ALA A 20 -34.92 40.14 -14.12
N ASP A 21 -34.91 39.81 -15.41
CA ASP A 21 -33.86 39.28 -16.27
C ASP A 21 -32.42 39.30 -15.70
N GLY A 22 -32.04 38.17 -15.13
CA GLY A 22 -30.66 37.79 -14.85
C GLY A 22 -30.58 36.27 -14.93
N CYS A 23 -29.77 35.76 -15.86
CA CYS A 23 -29.58 34.33 -16.08
C CYS A 23 -28.90 33.70 -14.84
N SER A 24 -29.70 33.32 -13.84
CA SER A 24 -29.27 32.53 -12.68
C SER A 24 -29.36 31.07 -13.08
N SER A 25 -28.22 30.48 -13.46
CA SER A 25 -28.10 29.04 -13.61
C SER A 25 -28.26 28.40 -12.24
N GLY A 26 -29.50 27.99 -11.91
CA GLY A 26 -29.79 27.16 -10.74
C GLY A 26 -28.97 25.87 -10.82
N GLY A 27 -27.89 25.81 -10.05
CA GLY A 27 -27.00 24.65 -9.98
C GLY A 27 -27.72 23.51 -9.30
N SER A 28 -28.35 22.63 -10.08
CA SER A 28 -28.83 21.35 -9.56
C SER A 28 -27.62 20.45 -9.23
N GLY A 29 -27.32 20.32 -7.95
CA GLY A 29 -26.28 19.41 -7.45
C GLY A 29 -26.88 18.07 -7.03
N VAL A 30 -26.21 16.96 -7.35
CA VAL A 30 -26.55 15.63 -6.83
C VAL A 30 -25.51 15.25 -5.79
N LEU A 31 -25.91 15.24 -4.52
CA LEU A 31 -25.06 14.72 -3.44
C LEU A 31 -25.17 13.20 -3.40
N TYR A 32 -24.06 12.50 -3.62
CA TYR A 32 -23.97 11.06 -3.38
C TYR A 32 -23.49 10.82 -1.96
N LEU A 33 -24.43 10.62 -1.04
CA LEU A 33 -24.11 10.28 0.33
C LEU A 33 -23.89 8.77 0.43
N LEU A 34 -22.65 8.34 0.61
CA LEU A 34 -22.32 6.95 0.91
C LEU A 34 -22.39 6.73 2.43
N LEU A 35 -23.57 6.42 2.95
CA LEU A 35 -23.69 6.00 4.34
C LEU A 35 -23.17 4.56 4.49
N THR A 36 -22.01 4.41 5.11
CA THR A 36 -21.58 3.11 5.63
C THR A 36 -22.09 3.00 7.06
N ILE A 37 -23.24 2.35 7.24
CA ILE A 37 -23.72 1.98 8.58
C ILE A 37 -22.86 0.81 9.05
N SER A 38 -21.76 1.12 9.73
CA SER A 38 -20.99 0.15 10.51
C SER A 38 -21.84 -0.26 11.72
N GLY A 39 -22.80 -1.16 11.52
CA GLY A 39 -23.70 -1.55 12.61
C GLY A 39 -24.66 -2.71 12.34
N THR A 40 -24.98 -3.07 11.10
CA THR A 40 -25.97 -4.13 10.85
C THR A 40 -25.66 -4.96 9.60
N SER A 41 -24.69 -5.86 9.70
CA SER A 41 -24.83 -7.23 9.18
C SER A 41 -23.60 -8.06 9.51
N THR A 42 -23.83 -9.11 10.28
CA THR A 42 -22.86 -10.04 10.89
C THR A 42 -22.17 -9.47 12.13
N VAL A 43 -22.05 -10.33 13.13
CA VAL A 43 -21.60 -10.15 14.51
C VAL A 43 -20.12 -9.69 14.62
N GLU A 44 -19.52 -9.14 13.55
CA GLU A 44 -18.06 -9.19 13.35
C GLU A 44 -17.34 -7.84 13.21
N MET A 45 -17.97 -6.67 13.41
CA MET A 45 -17.24 -5.40 13.16
C MET A 45 -17.18 -4.33 14.26
N VAL A 46 -17.95 -4.40 15.34
CA VAL A 46 -17.73 -3.49 16.48
C VAL A 46 -18.24 -4.16 17.74
N SER A 47 -17.32 -4.65 18.57
CA SER A 47 -17.58 -4.87 20.00
C SER A 47 -16.95 -3.71 20.75
N ASP A 48 -17.62 -2.55 20.80
CA ASP A 48 -17.30 -1.55 21.81
C ASP A 48 -17.92 -2.07 23.11
N LEU A 49 -17.18 -2.93 23.79
CA LEU A 49 -17.57 -3.51 25.06
C LEU A 49 -16.58 -3.02 26.11
N SER A 50 -16.88 -1.87 26.70
CA SER A 50 -16.29 -1.41 27.96
C SER A 50 -16.56 -2.37 29.16
N SER A 51 -17.09 -3.57 28.90
CA SER A 51 -17.50 -4.57 29.88
C SER A 51 -17.34 -6.03 29.43
N PHE A 52 -16.65 -6.32 28.32
CA PHE A 52 -16.38 -7.70 27.89
C PHE A 52 -14.93 -8.04 28.18
N ASP A 53 -14.71 -9.03 29.05
CA ASP A 53 -13.39 -9.50 29.43
C ASP A 53 -12.66 -9.93 28.15
N GLY A 54 -11.57 -9.25 27.80
CA GLY A 54 -10.84 -9.35 26.52
C GLY A 54 -10.20 -10.72 26.24
N ARG A 55 -10.62 -11.75 26.98
CA ARG A 55 -10.23 -13.15 26.85
C ARG A 55 -11.18 -13.94 25.92
N GLU A 56 -12.45 -13.54 25.77
CA GLU A 56 -13.46 -14.34 25.04
C GLU A 56 -13.47 -14.17 23.50
N ILE A 57 -12.96 -13.07 22.94
CA ILE A 57 -12.74 -12.97 21.47
C ILE A 57 -11.52 -13.83 21.03
N THR A 58 -10.77 -14.34 22.02
CA THR A 58 -9.62 -15.23 21.84
C THR A 58 -9.97 -16.69 22.12
N ASP A 59 -11.14 -17.15 21.68
CA ASP A 59 -11.19 -18.53 21.17
C ASP A 59 -10.39 -18.58 19.87
N SER A 60 -9.07 -18.49 20.04
CA SER A 60 -8.08 -18.62 18.98
C SER A 60 -8.33 -19.88 18.16
N GLU A 61 -8.94 -20.91 18.77
CA GLU A 61 -9.36 -22.12 18.09
C GLU A 61 -10.53 -21.91 17.12
N HIS A 62 -11.62 -21.24 17.52
CA HIS A 62 -12.78 -21.01 16.63
C HIS A 62 -12.39 -20.17 15.41
N VAL A 63 -11.61 -19.11 15.62
CA VAL A 63 -11.10 -18.25 14.53
C VAL A 63 -10.14 -19.03 13.63
N ARG A 64 -9.21 -19.78 14.21
CA ARG A 64 -8.24 -20.59 13.45
C ARG A 64 -8.94 -21.72 12.68
N ASP A 65 -10.00 -22.29 13.22
CA ASP A 65 -10.83 -23.29 12.54
C ASP A 65 -11.65 -22.66 11.40
N LYS A 66 -12.22 -21.45 11.59
CA LYS A 66 -12.93 -20.69 10.54
C LYS A 66 -12.04 -20.44 9.31
N TYR A 67 -10.80 -20.02 9.55
CA TYR A 67 -9.81 -19.74 8.49
C TYR A 67 -8.90 -20.92 8.16
N SER A 68 -9.22 -22.12 8.65
CA SER A 68 -8.48 -23.33 8.31
C SER A 68 -8.57 -23.66 6.82
N VAL A 69 -7.52 -24.30 6.29
CA VAL A 69 -7.44 -24.71 4.88
C VAL A 69 -8.58 -25.65 4.49
N ARG A 70 -9.11 -26.43 5.44
CA ARG A 70 -10.24 -27.35 5.24
C ARG A 70 -11.55 -26.64 4.90
N ARG A 71 -11.71 -25.38 5.33
CA ARG A 71 -12.93 -24.59 5.11
C ARG A 71 -12.81 -23.59 3.97
N THR A 72 -11.77 -23.67 3.13
CA THR A 72 -11.45 -22.69 2.09
C THR A 72 -12.65 -22.30 1.21
N PHE A 73 -13.43 -23.28 0.72
CA PHE A 73 -14.48 -23.06 -0.27
C PHE A 73 -15.82 -22.54 0.28
N ARG A 74 -15.93 -22.23 1.58
CA ARG A 74 -17.19 -21.73 2.18
C ARG A 74 -17.47 -20.26 1.85
N ASP A 75 -16.47 -19.40 2.03
CA ASP A 75 -16.54 -17.98 1.70
C ASP A 75 -15.17 -17.52 1.18
N LEU A 76 -15.07 -17.29 -0.13
CA LEU A 76 -13.83 -16.89 -0.80
C LEU A 76 -13.50 -15.39 -0.61
N ARG A 77 -14.46 -14.57 -0.14
CA ARG A 77 -14.26 -13.13 0.08
C ARG A 77 -13.76 -12.82 1.48
N ASP A 78 -14.13 -13.65 2.45
CA ASP A 78 -13.63 -13.58 3.83
C ASP A 78 -12.28 -14.30 3.93
N VAL A 79 -11.18 -13.55 3.79
CA VAL A 79 -9.83 -14.12 3.71
C VAL A 79 -9.21 -14.32 5.10
N GLY A 80 -9.49 -13.44 6.04
CA GLY A 80 -8.92 -13.49 7.39
C GLY A 80 -9.57 -12.51 8.36
N MET A 81 -9.00 -12.46 9.55
CA MET A 81 -9.37 -11.55 10.63
C MET A 81 -8.11 -10.96 11.27
N LEU A 82 -8.14 -9.66 11.51
CA LEU A 82 -7.09 -8.89 12.16
C LEU A 82 -7.61 -8.33 13.48
N SER A 83 -6.99 -8.73 14.58
CA SER A 83 -7.16 -8.09 15.88
C SER A 83 -6.04 -7.09 16.11
N VAL A 84 -6.37 -5.88 16.54
CA VAL A 84 -5.42 -4.80 16.85
C VAL A 84 -5.73 -4.25 18.23
N ARG A 85 -4.77 -4.32 19.16
CA ARG A 85 -4.85 -3.65 20.46
C ARG A 85 -3.96 -2.42 20.46
N VAL A 86 -4.58 -1.28 20.72
CA VAL A 86 -3.92 0.02 20.83
C VAL A 86 -3.74 0.34 22.30
N TYR A 87 -2.51 0.25 22.78
CA TYR A 87 -2.21 0.45 24.20
C TYR A 87 -2.09 1.93 24.54
N LYS A 88 -1.05 2.58 24.02
CA LYS A 88 -0.67 3.95 24.37
C LYS A 88 0.23 4.57 23.32
N ALA A 89 0.34 5.89 23.31
CA ALA A 89 1.34 6.63 22.56
C ALA A 89 2.24 7.46 23.51
N HIS A 90 3.42 7.84 23.05
CA HIS A 90 4.38 8.67 23.80
C HIS A 90 5.04 9.67 22.84
N GLY A 91 5.46 10.81 23.38
CA GLY A 91 6.31 11.77 22.65
C GLY A 91 5.59 12.56 21.57
N LEU A 92 4.27 12.69 21.66
CA LEU A 92 3.47 13.48 20.71
C LEU A 92 3.85 14.96 20.79
N THR A 93 3.67 15.70 19.68
CA THR A 93 3.81 17.16 19.69
C THR A 93 2.67 17.80 20.46
N SER A 94 2.93 18.91 21.14
CA SER A 94 1.87 19.77 21.69
C SER A 94 1.28 20.59 20.55
N ALA A 95 -0.03 20.51 20.34
CA ALA A 95 -0.73 21.36 19.38
C ALA A 95 -1.49 22.51 20.05
N ASP A 96 -1.92 22.36 21.31
CA ASP A 96 -2.67 23.41 22.01
C ASP A 96 -1.79 24.52 22.60
N LEU A 97 -2.39 25.71 22.73
CA LEU A 97 -1.84 26.88 23.43
C LEU A 97 -1.43 26.61 24.89
N CYS A 98 -1.96 25.54 25.50
CA CYS A 98 -1.63 25.12 26.87
C CYS A 98 -0.43 24.16 26.94
N GLY A 99 0.22 23.85 25.80
CA GLY A 99 1.39 22.97 25.74
C GLY A 99 1.07 21.48 25.87
N LYS A 100 -0.19 21.08 25.63
CA LYS A 100 -0.64 19.69 25.61
C LYS A 100 -1.51 19.43 24.36
N SER A 101 -2.07 18.24 24.27
CA SER A 101 -2.96 17.80 23.20
C SER A 101 -4.06 16.94 23.80
N ASP A 102 -5.16 16.79 23.08
CA ASP A 102 -6.29 15.89 23.31
C ASP A 102 -6.26 14.76 22.25
N PRO A 103 -5.27 13.83 22.32
CA PRO A 103 -5.06 12.85 21.25
C PRO A 103 -6.09 11.72 21.22
N PHE A 104 -6.47 11.33 20.00
CA PHE A 104 -7.20 10.10 19.70
C PHE A 104 -6.57 9.38 18.50
N CYS A 105 -6.84 8.08 18.38
CA CYS A 105 -6.26 7.21 17.37
C CYS A 105 -7.34 6.69 16.42
N VAL A 106 -7.09 6.80 15.12
CA VAL A 106 -7.95 6.30 14.04
C VAL A 106 -7.23 5.16 13.33
N LEU A 107 -7.89 4.01 13.22
CA LEU A 107 -7.42 2.83 12.53
C LEU A 107 -8.21 2.65 11.25
N GLU A 108 -7.51 2.54 10.13
CA GLU A 108 -8.08 2.38 8.81
C GLU A 108 -7.54 1.11 8.14
N LEU A 109 -8.44 0.23 7.72
CA LEU A 109 -8.12 -0.92 6.89
C LEU A 109 -8.97 -0.87 5.62
N VAL A 110 -8.35 -0.45 4.51
CA VAL A 110 -9.02 -0.22 3.22
C VAL A 110 -10.13 0.83 3.36
N ASN A 111 -11.39 0.39 3.49
CA ASN A 111 -12.58 1.25 3.62
C ASN A 111 -13.20 1.15 5.03
N ALA A 112 -12.68 0.28 5.90
CA ALA A 112 -13.09 0.21 7.31
C ALA A 112 -12.31 1.24 8.11
N ARG A 113 -13.01 2.00 8.97
CA ARG A 113 -12.44 3.05 9.83
C ARG A 113 -13.04 2.93 11.22
N LEU A 114 -12.18 2.80 12.22
CA LEU A 114 -12.54 2.73 13.65
C LEU A 114 -11.68 3.72 14.44
N GLN A 115 -12.14 4.18 15.59
CA GLN A 115 -11.40 5.16 16.41
C GLN A 115 -11.45 4.84 17.91
N THR A 116 -10.44 5.29 18.64
CA THR A 116 -10.41 5.27 20.11
C THR A 116 -11.24 6.40 20.69
N HIS A 117 -11.41 6.40 22.02
CA HIS A 117 -11.80 7.61 22.73
C HIS A 117 -10.65 8.63 22.73
N THR A 118 -11.00 9.89 23.00
CA THR A 118 -10.07 11.01 23.14
C THR A 118 -9.53 11.06 24.57
N GLU A 119 -8.22 11.21 24.73
CA GLU A 119 -7.55 11.37 26.02
C GLU A 119 -7.15 12.84 26.19
N TYR A 120 -7.70 13.53 27.19
CA TYR A 120 -7.54 14.98 27.30
C TYR A 120 -6.23 15.40 27.98
N LYS A 121 -5.62 16.47 27.47
CA LYS A 121 -4.49 17.22 28.05
C LYS A 121 -3.31 16.29 28.37
N THR A 122 -2.88 15.52 27.37
CA THR A 122 -1.75 14.59 27.48
C THR A 122 -0.97 14.44 26.17
N LEU A 123 0.35 14.31 26.29
CA LEU A 123 1.25 13.95 25.19
C LEU A 123 1.63 12.45 25.22
N SER A 124 1.07 11.71 26.17
CA SER A 124 1.31 10.28 26.37
C SER A 124 0.00 9.56 26.71
N PRO A 125 -0.97 9.54 25.78
CA PRO A 125 -2.29 8.96 26.01
C PRO A 125 -2.22 7.45 26.18
N THR A 126 -3.14 6.90 26.97
CA THR A 126 -3.32 5.46 27.16
C THR A 126 -4.75 5.09 26.86
N TRP A 127 -4.97 4.38 25.75
CA TRP A 127 -6.32 4.01 25.31
C TRP A 127 -6.71 2.58 25.71
N ASP A 128 -5.75 1.65 25.71
CA ASP A 128 -5.95 0.21 25.94
C ASP A 128 -7.22 -0.38 25.29
N LYS A 129 -7.43 -0.09 24.00
CA LYS A 129 -8.62 -0.50 23.24
C LYS A 129 -8.30 -1.55 22.18
N MET A 130 -9.17 -2.54 22.04
CA MET A 130 -9.06 -3.60 21.04
C MET A 130 -10.05 -3.38 19.90
N PHE A 131 -9.59 -3.59 18.67
CA PHE A 131 -10.37 -3.50 17.44
C PHE A 131 -10.22 -4.79 16.64
N VAL A 132 -11.28 -5.18 15.94
CA VAL A 132 -11.29 -6.36 15.06
C VAL A 132 -11.72 -5.93 13.66
N PHE A 133 -10.95 -6.35 12.66
CA PHE A 133 -11.21 -6.10 11.26
C PHE A 133 -11.35 -7.40 10.47
N ASN A 134 -12.34 -7.45 9.59
CA ASN A 134 -12.45 -8.51 8.58
C ASN A 134 -11.47 -8.23 7.44
N VAL A 135 -10.54 -9.15 7.21
CA VAL A 135 -9.51 -9.04 6.17
C VAL A 135 -10.02 -9.67 4.89
N ARG A 136 -10.25 -8.82 3.88
CA ARG A 136 -10.64 -9.26 2.53
C ARG A 136 -9.47 -9.49 1.60
N ASP A 137 -8.32 -8.87 1.84
CA ASP A 137 -7.08 -9.04 1.08
C ASP A 137 -5.91 -8.90 2.06
N VAL A 138 -5.08 -9.94 2.18
CA VAL A 138 -3.92 -9.95 3.11
C VAL A 138 -2.79 -9.04 2.64
N ASN A 139 -2.81 -8.59 1.39
CA ASN A 139 -1.85 -7.61 0.88
C ASN A 139 -2.26 -6.16 1.24
N SER A 140 -3.31 -5.99 2.04
CA SER A 140 -3.72 -4.68 2.54
C SER A 140 -2.73 -4.14 3.57
N VAL A 141 -2.88 -2.86 3.89
CA VAL A 141 -2.06 -2.13 4.85
C VAL A 141 -2.99 -1.55 5.90
N LEU A 142 -2.67 -1.79 7.18
CA LEU A 142 -3.31 -1.13 8.30
C LEU A 142 -2.68 0.25 8.46
N GLU A 143 -3.50 1.29 8.39
CA GLU A 143 -3.08 2.67 8.65
C GLU A 143 -3.56 3.07 10.04
N VAL A 144 -2.65 3.51 10.89
CA VAL A 144 -2.96 4.00 12.23
C VAL A 144 -2.50 5.44 12.32
N THR A 145 -3.46 6.36 12.49
CA THR A 145 -3.21 7.80 12.51
C THR A 145 -3.63 8.35 13.86
N VAL A 146 -2.74 9.10 14.50
CA VAL A 146 -3.02 9.84 15.74
C VAL A 146 -3.35 11.28 15.35
N PHE A 147 -4.47 11.74 15.86
CA PHE A 147 -4.95 13.11 15.68
C PHE A 147 -5.09 13.79 17.03
N ASP A 148 -5.07 15.11 17.01
CA ASP A 148 -5.49 15.99 18.09
C ASP A 148 -6.92 16.45 17.84
N GLU A 149 -7.74 16.52 18.89
CA GLU A 149 -9.10 17.08 18.80
C GLU A 149 -9.10 18.49 19.40
N ASP A 150 -9.16 19.51 18.55
CA ASP A 150 -9.21 20.91 18.99
C ASP A 150 -10.60 21.24 19.58
N PRO A 151 -10.72 22.24 20.48
CA PRO A 151 -12.00 22.70 21.02
C PRO A 151 -13.05 23.11 19.96
N ASP A 152 -12.58 23.47 18.76
CA ASP A 152 -13.39 23.89 17.62
C ASP A 152 -13.85 22.70 16.74
N TYR A 153 -13.64 21.45 17.21
CA TYR A 153 -13.83 20.20 16.46
C TYR A 153 -12.95 20.05 15.21
N LYS A 154 -11.92 20.89 15.09
CA LYS A 154 -10.89 20.72 14.08
C LYS A 154 -9.95 19.60 14.52
N VAL A 155 -9.51 18.80 13.57
CA VAL A 155 -8.60 17.69 13.84
C VAL A 155 -7.20 18.02 13.32
N GLU A 156 -6.21 18.04 14.21
CA GLU A 156 -4.81 18.22 13.84
C GLU A 156 -4.11 16.86 13.72
N PHE A 157 -3.19 16.74 12.76
CA PHE A 157 -2.44 15.51 12.55
C PHE A 157 -1.22 15.45 13.48
N LEU A 158 -1.13 14.42 14.33
CA LEU A 158 0.00 14.23 15.23
C LEU A 158 0.99 13.17 14.72
N GLY A 159 0.54 12.22 13.90
CA GLY A 159 1.43 11.22 13.30
C GLY A 159 0.70 10.03 12.71
N LYS A 160 1.39 9.28 11.84
CA LYS A 160 0.84 8.08 11.18
C LYS A 160 1.84 6.94 11.09
N VAL A 161 1.35 5.72 11.12
CA VAL A 161 2.10 4.51 10.75
C VAL A 161 1.28 3.67 9.76
N ALA A 162 1.95 3.09 8.79
CA ALA A 162 1.37 2.20 7.78
C ALA A 162 2.03 0.82 7.89
N ILE A 163 1.25 -0.20 8.23
CA ILE A 163 1.73 -1.54 8.57
C ILE A 163 1.12 -2.55 7.60
N PRO A 164 1.91 -3.11 6.65
CA PRO A 164 1.45 -4.20 5.81
C PRO A 164 1.01 -5.40 6.64
N LEU A 165 -0.13 -6.01 6.32
CA LEU A 165 -0.63 -7.13 7.13
C LEU A 165 0.34 -8.33 7.11
N LEU A 166 1.01 -8.57 5.98
CA LEU A 166 2.00 -9.65 5.83
C LEU A 166 3.29 -9.43 6.64
N SER A 167 3.55 -8.21 7.16
CA SER A 167 4.70 -7.93 8.03
C SER A 167 4.35 -7.96 9.51
N ILE A 168 3.14 -8.37 9.89
CA ILE A 168 2.70 -8.42 11.29
C ILE A 168 3.34 -9.58 12.03
N ASN A 169 3.97 -9.27 13.17
CA ASN A 169 4.44 -10.25 14.13
C ASN A 169 3.31 -10.58 15.12
N ASN A 170 2.67 -11.72 14.93
CA ASN A 170 1.46 -12.09 15.67
C ASN A 170 1.66 -12.14 17.20
N GLY A 171 0.86 -11.37 17.93
CA GLY A 171 0.79 -11.37 19.40
C GLY A 171 1.98 -10.71 20.10
N VAL A 172 2.81 -9.96 19.37
CA VAL A 172 3.95 -9.24 19.94
C VAL A 172 3.56 -7.77 20.16
N GLN A 173 3.72 -7.29 21.39
CA GLN A 173 3.65 -5.86 21.69
C GLN A 173 4.89 -5.16 21.14
N LYS A 174 4.69 -4.16 20.29
CA LYS A 174 5.78 -3.45 19.61
C LYS A 174 5.51 -1.96 19.51
N TRP A 175 6.55 -1.17 19.73
CA TRP A 175 6.54 0.27 19.49
C TRP A 175 6.75 0.57 18.01
N TYR A 176 5.88 1.42 17.47
CA TYR A 176 5.95 1.95 16.11
C TYR A 176 6.22 3.45 16.17
N SER A 177 7.31 3.89 15.55
CA SER A 177 7.60 5.31 15.36
C SER A 177 6.54 5.96 14.47
N LEU A 178 5.96 7.07 14.92
CA LEU A 178 4.99 7.84 14.13
C LEU A 178 5.72 8.70 13.10
N LYS A 179 5.18 8.74 11.89
CA LYS A 179 5.71 9.48 10.74
C LYS A 179 4.82 10.67 10.37
N ASN A 180 5.38 11.60 9.60
CA ASN A 180 4.67 12.74 9.03
C ASN A 180 3.55 12.31 8.05
N LYS A 181 2.77 13.27 7.54
CA LYS A 181 1.69 13.03 6.57
C LYS A 181 2.16 12.33 5.28
N LYS A 182 3.42 12.56 4.87
CA LYS A 182 4.05 11.96 3.69
C LYS A 182 4.60 10.54 3.95
N LEU A 183 4.59 10.05 5.21
CA LEU A 183 5.17 8.76 5.63
C LEU A 183 6.67 8.59 5.29
N THR A 184 7.39 9.68 5.06
CA THR A 184 8.82 9.65 4.68
C THR A 184 9.75 9.89 5.86
N SER A 185 9.38 10.79 6.78
CA SER A 185 10.18 11.15 7.95
C SER A 185 9.37 11.06 9.24
N ARG A 186 10.05 11.10 10.39
CA ARG A 186 9.42 11.05 11.72
C ARG A 186 8.44 12.23 11.90
N ALA A 187 7.34 12.00 12.60
CA ALA A 187 6.40 13.06 12.96
C ALA A 187 7.04 14.09 13.91
N LYS A 188 6.43 15.29 13.98
CA LYS A 188 6.83 16.32 14.95
C LYS A 188 6.55 15.82 16.38
N GLY A 189 7.42 16.18 17.31
CA GLY A 189 7.32 15.79 18.73
C GLY A 189 8.62 15.21 19.27
N ASN A 190 8.61 14.83 20.55
CA ASN A 190 9.76 14.24 21.23
C ASN A 190 9.79 12.71 21.03
N ASN A 191 10.26 12.27 19.86
CA ASN A 191 10.28 10.86 19.45
C ASN A 191 8.87 10.20 19.49
N PRO A 192 7.91 10.71 18.70
CA PRO A 192 6.53 10.25 18.74
C PRO A 192 6.42 8.79 18.31
N ARG A 193 5.72 7.99 19.11
CA ARG A 193 5.58 6.55 18.93
C ARG A 193 4.30 6.00 19.55
N ILE A 194 3.83 4.87 19.02
CA ILE A 194 2.61 4.19 19.46
C ILE A 194 2.88 2.70 19.73
N LEU A 195 2.34 2.18 20.84
CA LEU A 195 2.47 0.78 21.24
C LEU A 195 1.26 -0.02 20.76
N LEU A 196 1.50 -0.98 19.89
CA LEU A 196 0.47 -1.80 19.26
C LEU A 196 0.77 -3.29 19.46
N GLU A 197 -0.28 -4.10 19.57
CA GLU A 197 -0.23 -5.56 19.43
C GLU A 197 -1.23 -5.98 18.37
N MET A 198 -0.80 -6.84 17.45
CA MET A 198 -1.63 -7.27 16.33
C MET A 198 -1.60 -8.79 16.21
N ARG A 199 -2.75 -9.37 15.86
CA ARG A 199 -2.88 -10.80 15.54
C ARG A 199 -3.69 -10.95 14.26
N LEU A 200 -3.03 -11.45 13.23
CA LEU A 200 -3.61 -11.77 11.93
C LEU A 200 -3.78 -13.29 11.80
N VAL A 201 -5.02 -13.73 11.59
CA VAL A 201 -5.36 -15.11 11.24
C VAL A 201 -6.02 -15.11 9.87
N TRP A 202 -5.51 -15.91 8.94
CA TRP A 202 -5.97 -15.88 7.55
C TRP A 202 -5.80 -17.23 6.88
N ASN A 203 -6.60 -17.46 5.83
CA ASN A 203 -6.52 -18.65 5.01
C ASN A 203 -5.63 -18.40 3.77
N PRO A 204 -4.54 -19.15 3.59
CA PRO A 204 -3.60 -18.91 2.50
C PRO A 204 -4.16 -19.18 1.09
N ILE A 205 -5.07 -20.16 0.94
CA ILE A 205 -5.68 -20.46 -0.36
C ILE A 205 -6.70 -19.39 -0.72
N ARG A 206 -7.50 -18.91 0.24
CA ARG A 206 -8.43 -17.79 0.00
C ARG A 206 -7.66 -16.52 -0.40
N ALA A 207 -6.56 -16.23 0.29
CA ALA A 207 -5.67 -15.11 -0.04
C ALA A 207 -5.07 -15.24 -1.44
N PHE A 208 -4.62 -16.44 -1.82
CA PHE A 208 -4.11 -16.71 -3.18
C PHE A 208 -5.16 -16.35 -4.24
N ILE A 209 -6.37 -16.91 -4.11
CA ILE A 209 -7.47 -16.67 -5.05
C ILE A 209 -7.86 -15.19 -5.07
N ARG A 210 -7.89 -14.54 -3.89
CA ARG A 210 -8.21 -13.12 -3.77
C ARG A 210 -7.22 -12.22 -4.49
N THR A 211 -5.94 -12.57 -4.49
CA THR A 211 -4.84 -11.77 -5.07
C THR A 211 -4.99 -11.63 -6.59
N LEU A 212 -5.60 -12.63 -7.25
CA LEU A 212 -5.85 -12.64 -8.70
C LEU A 212 -7.14 -11.91 -9.13
N ASN A 213 -7.93 -11.46 -8.16
CA ASN A 213 -9.16 -10.69 -8.40
C ASN A 213 -8.88 -9.19 -8.31
N PRO A 214 -9.74 -8.30 -8.83
CA PRO A 214 -9.52 -6.85 -8.74
C PRO A 214 -9.33 -6.38 -7.28
N LYS A 215 -8.37 -5.47 -7.09
CA LYS A 215 -8.09 -4.86 -5.78
C LYS A 215 -9.28 -3.99 -5.36
N GLU A 216 -9.60 -4.00 -4.06
CA GLU A 216 -10.59 -3.06 -3.53
C GLU A 216 -10.01 -1.65 -3.52
N GLU A 217 -10.63 -0.74 -4.27
CA GLU A 217 -10.26 0.67 -4.29
C GLU A 217 -10.79 1.38 -3.03
N LYS A 218 -10.02 2.34 -2.52
CA LYS A 218 -10.49 3.24 -1.48
C LYS A 218 -11.56 4.16 -2.08
N TYR A 219 -12.66 4.41 -1.38
CA TYR A 219 -13.71 5.27 -1.94
C TYR A 219 -13.29 6.74 -2.08
N MET A 220 -12.35 7.19 -1.26
CA MET A 220 -11.80 8.54 -1.32
C MET A 220 -10.42 8.51 -1.98
N HIS A 221 -10.33 9.08 -3.18
CA HIS A 221 -9.08 9.34 -3.87
C HIS A 221 -8.76 10.82 -3.78
N GLN A 222 -7.55 11.17 -3.34
CA GLN A 222 -7.05 12.53 -3.50
C GLN A 222 -6.49 12.68 -4.91
N GLU A 223 -6.96 13.66 -5.67
CA GLU A 223 -6.42 13.95 -6.98
C GLU A 223 -4.97 14.44 -6.85
N ILE A 224 -4.06 13.77 -7.55
CA ILE A 224 -2.63 14.11 -7.52
C ILE A 224 -2.44 15.37 -8.36
N LYS A 225 -2.35 16.54 -7.71
CA LYS A 225 -1.97 17.79 -8.37
C LYS A 225 -0.56 17.72 -8.94
N PHE A 226 -0.30 18.45 -10.03
CA PHE A 226 1.05 18.57 -10.59
C PHE A 226 2.02 19.13 -9.54
N LYS A 227 3.17 18.48 -9.36
CA LYS A 227 4.24 18.93 -8.45
C LYS A 227 5.57 18.66 -9.13
N ARG A 228 6.34 19.75 -9.38
CA ARG A 228 7.64 19.66 -10.06
C ARG A 228 8.59 18.64 -9.42
N GLN A 229 8.66 18.63 -8.08
CA GLN A 229 9.50 17.67 -7.34
C GLN A 229 9.08 16.21 -7.60
N THR A 230 7.78 15.94 -7.64
CA THR A 230 7.24 14.60 -7.94
C THR A 230 7.60 14.17 -9.36
N LEU A 231 7.51 15.08 -10.35
CA LEU A 231 7.94 14.80 -11.72
C LEU A 231 9.44 14.45 -11.77
N ILE A 232 10.31 15.28 -11.20
CA ILE A 232 11.77 15.05 -11.21
C ILE A 232 12.10 13.71 -10.57
N ARG A 233 11.48 13.39 -9.43
CA ARG A 233 11.65 12.11 -8.73
C ARG A 233 11.18 10.92 -9.58
N ASN A 234 10.02 11.02 -10.24
CA ASN A 234 9.51 9.97 -11.13
C ASN A 234 10.41 9.78 -12.36
N VAL A 235 10.97 10.85 -12.91
CA VAL A 235 11.95 10.78 -14.01
C VAL A 235 13.24 10.09 -13.55
N MET A 236 13.73 10.38 -12.34
CA MET A 236 14.90 9.69 -11.80
C MET A 236 14.64 8.19 -11.56
N ARG A 237 13.46 7.83 -11.04
CA ARG A 237 13.03 6.42 -10.93
C ARG A 237 13.02 5.73 -12.30
N LEU A 238 12.45 6.39 -13.31
CA LEU A 238 12.44 5.86 -14.68
C LEU A 238 13.86 5.73 -15.25
N LYS A 239 14.74 6.71 -15.03
CA LYS A 239 16.14 6.65 -15.44
C LYS A 239 16.84 5.40 -14.88
N GLN A 240 16.61 5.07 -13.61
CA GLN A 240 17.18 3.86 -12.99
C GLN A 240 16.68 2.58 -13.66
N LEU A 241 15.40 2.52 -14.05
CA LEU A 241 14.87 1.39 -14.81
C LEU A 241 15.48 1.29 -16.22
N VAL A 242 15.65 2.43 -16.89
CA VAL A 242 16.29 2.48 -18.22
C VAL A 242 17.75 2.06 -18.15
N LEU A 243 18.50 2.53 -17.15
CA LEU A 243 19.89 2.12 -16.93
C LEU A 243 19.99 0.62 -16.67
N TRP A 244 19.12 0.07 -15.82
CA TRP A 244 19.05 -1.37 -15.59
C TRP A 244 18.76 -2.15 -16.88
N ALA A 245 17.89 -1.64 -17.76
CA ALA A 245 17.63 -2.25 -19.06
C ALA A 245 18.84 -2.16 -20.01
N ILE A 246 19.57 -1.04 -19.99
CA ILE A 246 20.82 -0.87 -20.75
C ILE A 246 21.88 -1.86 -20.26
N ASP A 247 22.02 -2.08 -18.95
CA ASP A 247 22.98 -3.03 -18.40
C ASP A 247 22.67 -4.48 -18.83
N ILE A 248 21.40 -4.85 -18.93
CA ILE A 248 20.99 -6.14 -19.53
C ILE A 248 21.39 -6.18 -21.01
N GLY A 249 21.17 -5.10 -21.75
CA GLY A 249 21.58 -4.98 -23.14
C GLY A 249 23.08 -5.15 -23.32
N LYS A 250 23.90 -4.53 -22.47
CA LYS A 250 25.36 -4.68 -22.46
C LYS A 250 25.81 -6.09 -22.12
N GLN A 251 25.13 -6.78 -21.20
CA GLN A 251 25.42 -8.19 -20.93
C GLN A 251 25.16 -9.07 -22.15
N PHE A 252 24.11 -8.77 -22.91
CA PHE A 252 23.81 -9.46 -24.14
C PHE A 252 24.85 -9.14 -25.24
N GLU A 253 25.21 -7.86 -25.40
CA GLU A 253 26.26 -7.40 -26.32
C GLU A 253 27.61 -8.04 -26.00
N TYR A 254 27.99 -8.11 -24.72
CA TYR A 254 29.17 -8.81 -24.22
C TYR A 254 29.21 -10.29 -24.67
N TRP A 255 28.06 -10.98 -24.64
CA TRP A 255 27.97 -12.35 -25.14
C TRP A 255 28.11 -12.42 -26.66
N VAL A 256 27.61 -11.42 -27.40
CA VAL A 256 27.65 -11.39 -28.87
C VAL A 256 29.02 -10.97 -29.42
N GLU A 257 29.74 -10.09 -28.74
CA GLU A 257 31.05 -9.56 -29.17
C GLU A 257 32.23 -10.49 -28.87
N TRP A 258 31.98 -11.68 -28.30
CA TRP A 258 33.01 -12.68 -27.98
C TRP A 258 34.10 -12.20 -27.01
N GLU A 259 33.81 -11.21 -26.16
CA GLU A 259 34.79 -10.72 -25.17
C GLU A 259 35.23 -11.83 -24.18
N SER A 260 34.36 -12.79 -23.90
CA SER A 260 34.72 -14.06 -23.24
C SER A 260 34.37 -15.25 -24.13
N PRO A 261 35.37 -15.89 -24.76
CA PRO A 261 35.11 -16.96 -25.73
C PRO A 261 34.43 -18.18 -25.10
N THR A 262 34.69 -18.49 -23.82
CA THR A 262 34.07 -19.63 -23.14
C THR A 262 32.58 -19.42 -22.87
N HIS A 263 32.20 -18.22 -22.38
CA HIS A 263 30.81 -17.89 -22.13
C HIS A 263 30.00 -17.75 -23.42
N THR A 264 30.57 -17.09 -24.44
CA THR A 264 29.90 -16.92 -25.74
C THR A 264 29.64 -18.25 -26.43
N VAL A 265 30.60 -19.18 -26.44
CA VAL A 265 30.39 -20.52 -27.02
C VAL A 265 29.27 -21.26 -26.30
N LEU A 266 29.20 -21.20 -24.97
CA LEU A 266 28.14 -21.84 -24.19
C LEU A 266 26.77 -21.23 -24.51
N VAL A 267 26.68 -19.89 -24.56
CA VAL A 267 25.45 -19.17 -24.94
C VAL A 267 25.02 -19.53 -26.36
N LEU A 268 25.95 -19.61 -27.31
CA LEU A 268 25.67 -19.98 -28.70
C LEU A 268 25.16 -21.42 -28.83
N ILE A 269 25.80 -22.38 -28.15
CA ILE A 269 25.34 -23.78 -28.12
C ILE A 269 23.92 -23.83 -27.52
N THR A 270 23.70 -23.16 -26.40
CA THR A 270 22.39 -23.09 -25.73
C THR A 270 21.34 -22.47 -26.64
N PHE A 271 21.68 -21.41 -27.37
CA PHE A 271 20.80 -20.74 -28.33
C PHE A 271 20.42 -21.69 -29.48
N VAL A 272 21.39 -22.36 -30.11
CA VAL A 272 21.14 -23.31 -31.21
C VAL A 272 20.24 -24.46 -30.75
N VAL A 273 20.54 -25.05 -29.59
CA VAL A 273 19.70 -26.11 -28.99
C VAL A 273 18.29 -25.59 -28.69
N THR A 274 18.18 -24.40 -28.09
CA THR A 274 16.88 -23.78 -27.80
C THR A 274 16.08 -23.55 -29.07
N CYS A 275 16.67 -23.02 -30.13
CA CYS A 275 15.98 -22.82 -31.41
C CYS A 275 15.50 -24.12 -32.07
N GLN A 276 16.23 -25.22 -31.89
CA GLN A 276 15.83 -26.53 -32.44
C GLN A 276 14.70 -27.19 -31.64
N PHE A 277 14.68 -27.00 -30.32
CA PHE A 277 13.75 -27.69 -29.41
C PHE A 277 12.76 -26.75 -28.72
N PHE A 278 12.58 -25.52 -29.21
CA PHE A 278 11.76 -24.53 -28.53
C PHE A 278 10.30 -24.98 -28.47
N GLU A 279 9.85 -25.27 -27.25
CA GLU A 279 8.45 -25.52 -26.96
C GLU A 279 7.88 -24.40 -26.08
N PRO A 280 6.58 -24.04 -26.21
CA PRO A 280 6.01 -22.91 -25.48
C PRO A 280 6.16 -22.97 -23.96
N TYR A 281 6.19 -24.16 -23.35
CA TYR A 281 6.38 -24.33 -21.92
C TYR A 281 7.79 -23.92 -21.43
N MET A 282 8.77 -23.81 -22.33
CA MET A 282 10.14 -23.39 -21.97
C MET A 282 10.18 -21.91 -21.57
N ALA A 283 9.27 -21.07 -22.08
CA ALA A 283 9.20 -19.65 -21.73
C ALA A 283 8.91 -19.41 -20.23
N PRO A 284 7.85 -19.99 -19.62
CA PRO A 284 7.65 -19.86 -18.17
C PRO A 284 8.74 -20.55 -17.35
N VAL A 285 9.37 -21.62 -17.86
CA VAL A 285 10.55 -22.23 -17.20
C VAL A 285 11.72 -21.25 -17.16
N ALA A 286 12.01 -20.55 -18.26
CA ALA A 286 13.05 -19.51 -18.28
C ALA A 286 12.76 -18.39 -17.26
N LEU A 287 11.49 -17.97 -17.13
CA LEU A 287 11.09 -17.01 -16.09
C LEU A 287 11.29 -17.58 -14.68
N LEU A 288 10.98 -18.86 -14.45
CA LEU A 288 11.26 -19.53 -13.17
C LEU A 288 12.76 -19.57 -12.86
N LEU A 289 13.63 -19.73 -13.86
CA LEU A 289 15.08 -19.63 -13.67
C LEU A 289 15.53 -18.23 -13.25
N VAL A 290 14.86 -17.17 -13.71
CA VAL A 290 15.10 -15.80 -13.22
C VAL A 290 14.73 -15.71 -11.74
N PHE A 291 13.56 -16.20 -11.34
CA PHE A 291 13.18 -16.28 -9.92
C PHE A 291 14.20 -17.09 -9.10
N LEU A 292 14.67 -18.22 -9.63
CA LEU A 292 15.67 -19.05 -8.96
C LEU A 292 17.00 -18.30 -8.78
N LYS A 293 17.47 -17.57 -9.80
CA LYS A 293 18.67 -16.73 -9.72
C LYS A 293 18.55 -15.70 -8.60
N TYR A 294 17.43 -14.97 -8.54
CA TYR A 294 17.19 -13.99 -7.48
C TYR A 294 17.02 -14.63 -6.10
N TYR A 295 16.40 -15.81 -6.02
CA TYR A 295 16.27 -16.57 -4.78
C TYR A 295 17.63 -16.99 -4.23
N VAL A 296 18.51 -17.55 -5.09
CA VAL A 296 19.87 -17.94 -4.71
C VAL A 296 20.69 -16.73 -4.30
N ALA A 297 20.64 -15.63 -5.07
CA ALA A 297 21.31 -14.39 -4.71
C ALA A 297 20.85 -13.87 -3.33
N HIS A 298 19.54 -13.84 -3.09
CA HIS A 298 18.97 -13.43 -1.81
C HIS A 298 19.38 -14.36 -0.65
N SER A 299 19.41 -15.68 -0.87
CA SER A 299 19.86 -16.64 0.14
C SER A 299 21.35 -16.49 0.50
N TRP A 300 22.16 -16.04 -0.47
CA TRP A 300 23.59 -15.79 -0.27
C TRP A 300 23.83 -14.44 0.41
N ASP A 301 23.04 -13.41 0.08
CA ASP A 301 23.10 -12.10 0.74
C ASP A 301 22.67 -12.19 2.21
N VAL A 302 21.65 -12.98 2.54
CA VAL A 302 21.26 -13.24 3.95
C VAL A 302 22.40 -13.88 4.75
N SER A 303 23.33 -14.59 4.10
CA SER A 303 24.54 -15.12 4.75
C SER A 303 25.65 -14.08 4.94
N LYS A 304 25.52 -12.88 4.38
CA LYS A 304 26.44 -11.73 4.52
C LYS A 304 25.89 -10.57 5.35
N VAL A 305 24.60 -10.54 5.71
CA VAL A 305 24.03 -9.49 6.57
C VAL A 305 24.36 -9.77 8.04
N ASN A 306 25.61 -9.54 8.39
CA ASN A 306 26.09 -9.25 9.74
C ASN A 306 27.29 -8.30 9.63
N GLU A 307 27.22 -7.29 8.78
CA GLU A 307 28.06 -6.09 8.81
C GLU A 307 27.58 -5.14 7.70
N ASP A 308 27.25 -3.92 8.10
CA ASP A 308 27.14 -2.70 7.30
C ASP A 308 26.02 -2.58 6.24
N ASP A 309 24.93 -1.93 6.65
CA ASP A 309 24.06 -1.13 5.79
C ASP A 309 23.50 0.05 6.61
N ASP A 310 24.40 0.88 7.14
CA ASP A 310 24.11 2.28 7.48
C ASP A 310 24.80 3.15 6.41
N GLU A 311 24.15 3.34 5.26
CA GLU A 311 24.56 4.37 4.30
C GLU A 311 23.38 5.24 3.82
N GLN A 312 23.43 6.48 4.33
CA GLN A 312 23.09 7.74 3.68
C GLN A 312 21.70 7.86 3.05
N THR A 313 20.70 8.14 3.89
CA THR A 313 19.70 9.13 3.52
C THR A 313 20.37 10.50 3.56
N THR A 314 20.55 11.12 2.40
CA THR A 314 20.77 12.56 2.30
C THR A 314 19.56 13.24 2.94
N ASP A 315 19.74 13.70 4.18
CA ASP A 315 18.88 14.70 4.80
C ASP A 315 19.09 16.00 4.03
N GLU A 316 18.38 16.15 2.90
CA GLU A 316 18.08 17.48 2.38
C GLU A 316 16.88 17.99 3.19
N ASP A 317 17.16 18.98 4.03
CA ASP A 317 16.21 19.73 4.84
C ASP A 317 14.98 20.16 4.01
N ASP A 318 13.88 19.45 4.19
CA ASP A 318 12.53 19.80 3.70
C ASP A 318 11.94 20.92 4.60
N GLN A 319 12.67 22.03 4.77
CA GLN A 319 12.17 23.29 5.31
C GLN A 319 11.92 24.25 4.15
N GLN A 320 10.73 24.15 3.56
CA GLN A 320 10.09 25.31 2.94
C GLN A 320 8.66 25.37 3.45
N ASP A 321 8.40 26.46 4.15
CA ASP A 321 7.12 26.87 4.69
C ASP A 321 6.04 26.85 3.61
N ASP A 322 4.95 26.15 3.90
CA ASP A 322 3.67 26.30 3.22
C ASP A 322 3.01 27.64 3.63
N GLN A 323 3.67 28.76 3.32
CA GLN A 323 3.05 30.08 3.30
C GLN A 323 3.25 30.68 1.92
N GLN A 324 2.25 30.46 1.05
CA GLN A 324 2.03 31.38 -0.04
C GLN A 324 0.60 31.88 0.10
N ASP A 325 0.52 33.09 0.66
CA ASP A 325 -0.66 33.91 0.70
C ASP A 325 -1.26 34.04 -0.69
N ASP A 326 -2.56 33.78 -0.78
CA ASP A 326 -3.41 34.28 -1.84
C ASP A 326 -3.42 35.82 -1.73
N GLN A 327 -2.51 36.49 -2.44
CA GLN A 327 -2.66 37.92 -2.74
C GLN A 327 -3.23 38.06 -4.15
N ASP A 328 -4.47 38.56 -4.15
CA ASP A 328 -5.20 39.08 -5.28
C ASP A 328 -4.35 40.08 -6.09
N ASP A 329 -4.21 39.81 -7.39
CA ASP A 329 -3.84 40.85 -8.36
C ASP A 329 -5.01 41.07 -9.34
N GLU A 330 -5.94 41.93 -8.92
CA GLU A 330 -6.83 42.66 -9.83
C GLU A 330 -6.03 43.72 -10.62
N LYS A 331 -5.71 43.44 -11.89
CA LYS A 331 -6.02 44.30 -13.06
C LYS A 331 -5.24 43.88 -14.32
N SER A 332 -5.97 43.31 -15.28
CA SER A 332 -6.00 43.73 -16.70
C SER A 332 -7.00 42.83 -17.45
N LYS A 333 -8.25 43.30 -17.51
CA LYS A 333 -9.35 42.69 -18.28
C LYS A 333 -9.15 43.04 -19.76
N GLU A 334 -8.99 42.01 -20.60
CA GLU A 334 -9.78 41.73 -21.82
C GLU A 334 -9.09 40.86 -22.89
N GLU A 335 -7.78 40.59 -22.82
CA GLU A 335 -7.10 39.72 -23.82
C GLU A 335 -6.67 38.31 -23.31
N LYS A 336 -6.90 37.96 -22.04
CA LYS A 336 -6.23 36.80 -21.38
C LYS A 336 -7.09 35.55 -21.12
N LYS A 337 -8.28 35.40 -21.73
CA LYS A 337 -9.03 34.11 -21.63
C LYS A 337 -8.32 32.97 -22.38
N SER A 338 -7.78 33.27 -23.57
CA SER A 338 -7.02 32.30 -24.40
C SER A 338 -5.70 31.86 -23.75
N LEU A 339 -4.99 32.76 -23.05
CA LEU A 339 -3.74 32.41 -22.38
C LEU A 339 -3.96 31.56 -21.12
N LYS A 340 -5.02 31.82 -20.34
CA LYS A 340 -5.37 31.01 -19.17
C LYS A 340 -5.77 29.59 -19.58
N GLU A 341 -6.54 29.45 -20.66
CA GLU A 341 -6.91 28.14 -21.23
C GLU A 341 -5.69 27.40 -21.79
N ARG A 342 -4.76 28.11 -22.45
CA ARG A 342 -3.48 27.52 -22.91
C ARG A 342 -2.61 27.05 -21.74
N VAL A 343 -2.52 27.83 -20.67
CA VAL A 343 -1.75 27.45 -19.46
C VAL A 343 -2.42 26.27 -18.74
N ALA A 344 -3.75 26.26 -18.62
CA ALA A 344 -4.50 25.14 -18.04
C ALA A 344 -4.32 23.86 -18.87
N ALA A 345 -4.42 23.95 -20.21
CA ALA A 345 -4.17 22.82 -21.11
C ALA A 345 -2.73 22.29 -20.98
N VAL A 346 -1.73 23.17 -20.85
CA VAL A 346 -0.34 22.76 -20.60
C VAL A 346 -0.20 22.09 -19.24
N GLN A 347 -0.88 22.58 -18.20
CA GLN A 347 -0.88 21.95 -16.87
C GLN A 347 -1.50 20.56 -16.90
N GLU A 348 -2.62 20.37 -17.60
CA GLU A 348 -3.27 19.06 -17.78
C GLU A 348 -2.35 18.07 -18.52
N VAL A 349 -1.73 18.50 -19.62
CA VAL A 349 -0.79 17.66 -20.38
C VAL A 349 0.43 17.31 -19.52
N THR A 350 0.97 18.27 -18.77
CA THR A 350 2.14 18.03 -17.91
C THR A 350 1.78 17.09 -16.75
N GLN A 351 0.59 17.21 -16.18
CA GLN A 351 0.07 16.30 -15.16
C GLN A 351 -0.13 14.89 -15.73
N LEU A 352 -0.67 14.76 -16.95
CA LEU A 352 -0.79 13.48 -17.64
C LEU A 352 0.59 12.83 -17.85
N VAL A 353 1.59 13.59 -18.28
CA VAL A 353 2.97 13.12 -18.45
C VAL A 353 3.57 12.70 -17.10
N GLN A 354 3.42 13.51 -16.06
CA GLN A 354 3.87 13.19 -14.71
C GLN A 354 3.28 11.87 -14.20
N ASN A 355 1.97 11.70 -14.37
CA ASN A 355 1.25 10.51 -13.94
C ASN A 355 1.65 9.28 -14.76
N THR A 356 1.77 9.41 -16.09
CA THR A 356 2.17 8.32 -16.98
C THR A 356 3.59 7.83 -16.66
N ILE A 357 4.54 8.75 -16.50
CA ILE A 357 5.91 8.39 -16.08
C ILE A 357 5.90 7.72 -14.71
N GLY A 358 5.09 8.25 -13.77
CA GLY A 358 4.90 7.63 -12.46
C GLY A 358 4.36 6.20 -12.54
N HIS A 359 3.36 5.95 -13.39
CA HIS A 359 2.81 4.61 -13.61
C HIS A 359 3.82 3.65 -14.22
N ILE A 360 4.62 4.10 -15.21
CA ILE A 360 5.67 3.27 -15.83
C ILE A 360 6.76 2.93 -14.80
N ALA A 361 7.22 3.94 -14.05
CA ALA A 361 8.22 3.75 -13.01
C ALA A 361 7.72 2.78 -11.93
N SER A 362 6.50 2.99 -11.42
CA SER A 362 5.88 2.11 -10.42
C SER A 362 5.70 0.68 -10.96
N PHE A 363 5.28 0.52 -12.22
CA PHE A 363 5.12 -0.79 -12.85
C PHE A 363 6.44 -1.57 -12.95
N GLY A 364 7.51 -0.92 -13.44
CA GLY A 364 8.83 -1.55 -13.55
C GLY A 364 9.41 -1.92 -12.18
N GLU A 365 9.25 -1.04 -11.19
CA GLU A 365 9.68 -1.31 -9.81
C GLU A 365 8.90 -2.48 -9.19
N LYS A 366 7.59 -2.58 -9.43
CA LYS A 366 6.77 -3.70 -8.96
C LYS A 366 7.22 -5.03 -9.55
N ILE A 367 7.57 -5.06 -10.84
CA ILE A 367 8.17 -6.27 -11.45
C ILE A 367 9.50 -6.62 -10.79
N LYS A 368 10.39 -5.64 -10.63
CA LYS A 368 11.69 -5.85 -9.98
C LYS A 368 11.53 -6.34 -8.53
N ASN A 369 10.59 -5.76 -7.79
CA ASN A 369 10.29 -6.12 -6.40
C ASN A 369 9.66 -7.51 -6.29
N LEU A 370 8.85 -7.93 -7.27
CA LEU A 370 8.30 -9.28 -7.36
C LEU A 370 9.42 -10.31 -7.60
N LEU A 371 10.37 -10.03 -8.50
CA LEU A 371 11.49 -10.91 -8.79
C LEU A 371 12.48 -10.99 -7.61
N ASN A 372 12.70 -9.88 -6.91
CA ASN A 372 13.63 -9.79 -5.78
C ASN A 372 13.03 -10.21 -4.43
N PHE A 373 11.94 -10.98 -4.42
CA PHE A 373 11.30 -11.48 -3.19
C PHE A 373 10.97 -10.40 -2.14
N SER A 374 10.67 -9.17 -2.57
CA SER A 374 10.38 -8.08 -1.63
C SER A 374 9.16 -8.34 -0.76
N VAL A 375 8.18 -9.07 -1.29
CA VAL A 375 7.07 -9.66 -0.53
C VAL A 375 7.06 -11.15 -0.86
N PRO A 376 7.66 -12.02 -0.01
CA PRO A 376 7.85 -13.43 -0.34
C PRO A 376 6.56 -14.15 -0.76
N PHE A 377 5.44 -13.85 -0.10
CA PHE A 377 4.13 -14.42 -0.43
C PHE A 377 3.74 -14.20 -1.90
N LEU A 378 3.92 -12.98 -2.43
CA LEU A 378 3.55 -12.64 -3.81
C LEU A 378 4.51 -13.29 -4.83
N SER A 379 5.80 -13.37 -4.50
CA SER A 379 6.80 -14.03 -5.35
C SER A 379 6.56 -15.55 -5.43
N TYR A 380 6.26 -16.21 -4.31
CA TYR A 380 5.87 -17.63 -4.31
C TYR A 380 4.56 -17.87 -5.06
N LEU A 381 3.59 -16.96 -4.93
CA LEU A 381 2.36 -17.03 -5.71
C LEU A 381 2.63 -16.92 -7.21
N ALA A 382 3.51 -16.02 -7.65
CA ALA A 382 3.94 -15.93 -9.04
C ALA A 382 4.65 -17.21 -9.52
N ILE A 383 5.50 -17.82 -8.69
CA ILE A 383 6.16 -19.10 -8.99
C ILE A 383 5.13 -20.22 -9.17
N VAL A 384 4.15 -20.35 -8.27
CA VAL A 384 3.09 -21.37 -8.36
C VAL A 384 2.27 -21.18 -9.64
N LEU A 385 1.94 -19.94 -10.00
CA LEU A 385 1.24 -19.64 -11.26
C LEU A 385 2.08 -20.01 -12.48
N LEU A 386 3.36 -19.66 -12.48
CA LEU A 386 4.28 -20.00 -13.57
C LEU A 386 4.41 -21.52 -13.73
N ILE A 387 4.55 -22.27 -12.64
CA ILE A 387 4.56 -23.75 -12.66
C ILE A 387 3.25 -24.28 -13.24
N GLY A 388 2.11 -23.75 -12.82
CA GLY A 388 0.81 -24.11 -13.37
C GLY A 388 0.71 -23.85 -14.87
N VAL A 389 1.19 -22.69 -15.34
CA VAL A 389 1.25 -22.33 -16.76
C VAL A 389 2.19 -23.28 -17.52
N THR A 390 3.34 -23.64 -16.96
CA THR A 390 4.27 -24.62 -17.54
C THR A 390 3.58 -25.97 -17.73
N ILE A 391 2.89 -26.48 -16.70
CA ILE A 391 2.16 -27.76 -16.78
C ILE A 391 1.09 -27.70 -17.87
N VAL A 392 0.32 -26.60 -17.92
CA VAL A 392 -0.73 -26.42 -18.93
C VAL A 392 -0.15 -26.37 -20.34
N LEU A 393 0.92 -25.61 -20.57
CA LEU A 393 1.57 -25.51 -21.88
C LEU A 393 2.29 -26.79 -22.31
N TYR A 394 2.69 -27.63 -21.36
CA TYR A 394 3.27 -28.94 -21.63
C TYR A 394 2.22 -29.94 -22.15
N TYR A 395 1.06 -30.02 -21.49
CA TYR A 395 0.01 -30.96 -21.88
C TYR A 395 -0.92 -30.45 -22.99
N ILE A 396 -1.13 -29.13 -23.06
CA ILE A 396 -2.10 -28.52 -23.98
C ILE A 396 -1.36 -27.67 -25.01
N PRO A 397 -1.37 -28.08 -26.29
CA PRO A 397 -0.81 -27.26 -27.37
C PRO A 397 -1.44 -25.86 -27.41
N ILE A 398 -0.60 -24.84 -27.60
CA ILE A 398 -0.99 -23.42 -27.53
C ILE A 398 -2.18 -23.05 -28.44
N ARG A 399 -2.34 -23.76 -29.58
CA ARG A 399 -3.48 -23.57 -30.50
C ARG A 399 -4.84 -23.73 -29.82
N TYR A 400 -4.98 -24.71 -28.91
CA TYR A 400 -6.24 -24.94 -28.20
C TYR A 400 -6.48 -23.89 -27.11
N LEU A 401 -5.41 -23.41 -26.47
CA LEU A 401 -5.49 -22.30 -25.51
C LEU A 401 -5.93 -21.00 -26.19
N ILE A 402 -5.34 -20.68 -27.35
CA ILE A 402 -5.73 -19.50 -28.15
C ILE A 402 -7.18 -19.63 -28.63
N MET A 403 -7.58 -20.81 -29.11
CA MET A 403 -8.96 -21.08 -29.53
C MET A 403 -9.95 -20.91 -28.38
N GLY A 404 -9.68 -21.52 -27.22
CA GLY A 404 -10.52 -21.38 -26.03
C GLY A 404 -10.57 -19.95 -25.50
N TRP A 405 -9.44 -19.24 -25.51
CA TRP A 405 -9.36 -17.83 -25.15
C TRP A 405 -10.19 -16.95 -26.10
N GLY A 406 -10.09 -17.18 -27.41
CA GLY A 406 -10.87 -16.50 -28.43
C GLY A 406 -12.37 -16.70 -28.21
N ILE A 407 -12.81 -17.96 -28.11
CA ILE A 407 -14.22 -18.31 -27.84
C ILE A 407 -14.70 -17.62 -26.57
N ASN A 408 -13.96 -17.72 -25.46
CA ASN A 408 -14.33 -17.04 -24.20
C ASN A 408 -14.44 -15.53 -24.40
N LYS A 409 -13.48 -14.88 -25.07
CA LYS A 409 -13.50 -13.42 -25.21
C LYS A 409 -14.68 -12.92 -26.05
N PHE A 410 -15.04 -13.64 -27.12
CA PHE A 410 -16.20 -13.30 -27.94
C PHE A 410 -17.54 -13.66 -27.26
N THR A 411 -17.59 -14.71 -26.44
CA THR A 411 -18.83 -15.15 -25.76
C THR A 411 -19.04 -14.53 -24.37
N ARG A 412 -18.02 -13.95 -23.74
CA ARG A 412 -18.06 -13.44 -22.35
C ARG A 412 -19.15 -12.40 -22.12
N LYS A 413 -19.28 -11.41 -23.01
CA LYS A 413 -20.31 -10.36 -22.87
C LYS A 413 -21.72 -10.88 -23.12
N ILE A 414 -21.85 -11.95 -23.91
CA ILE A 414 -23.14 -12.59 -24.22
C ILE A 414 -23.60 -13.43 -23.02
N LEU A 415 -22.69 -14.20 -22.42
CA LEU A 415 -23.01 -15.11 -21.31
C LEU A 415 -23.01 -14.43 -19.94
N ARG A 416 -22.22 -13.37 -19.75
CA ARG A 416 -22.06 -12.66 -18.47
C ARG A 416 -22.02 -11.14 -18.69
N PRO A 417 -23.17 -10.46 -18.78
CA PRO A 417 -23.23 -9.01 -19.04
C PRO A 417 -22.56 -8.17 -17.94
N HIS A 418 -22.54 -8.65 -16.70
CA HIS A 418 -22.05 -7.91 -15.54
C HIS A 418 -20.62 -8.28 -15.09
N THR A 419 -19.86 -9.06 -15.88
CA THR A 419 -18.45 -9.34 -15.54
C THR A 419 -17.59 -8.12 -15.77
N ILE A 420 -16.95 -7.64 -14.69
CA ILE A 420 -15.91 -6.61 -14.76
C ILE A 420 -14.68 -7.24 -15.45
N PRO A 421 -14.12 -6.60 -16.50
CA PRO A 421 -12.90 -7.09 -17.09
C PRO A 421 -11.77 -7.01 -16.06
N ASN A 422 -11.14 -8.15 -15.78
CA ASN A 422 -9.99 -8.25 -14.89
C ASN A 422 -8.78 -8.74 -15.68
N ASN A 423 -7.59 -8.32 -15.25
CA ASN A 423 -6.32 -8.82 -15.78
C ASN A 423 -5.52 -9.33 -14.60
N GLU A 424 -5.44 -10.65 -14.47
CA GLU A 424 -4.85 -11.34 -13.31
C GLU A 424 -3.40 -10.92 -13.05
N LEU A 425 -2.62 -10.62 -14.10
CA LEU A 425 -1.24 -10.15 -13.96
C LEU A 425 -1.19 -8.73 -13.38
N LEU A 426 -2.04 -7.83 -13.87
CA LEU A 426 -2.12 -6.47 -13.35
C LEU A 426 -2.71 -6.46 -11.94
N ASP A 427 -3.67 -7.35 -11.67
CA ASP A 427 -4.23 -7.56 -10.36
C ASP A 427 -3.14 -8.02 -9.39
N LEU A 428 -2.32 -9.00 -9.75
CA LEU A 428 -1.17 -9.43 -8.96
C LEU A 428 -0.19 -8.29 -8.72
N LEU A 429 0.24 -7.59 -9.78
CA LEU A 429 1.20 -6.50 -9.67
C LEU A 429 0.65 -5.33 -8.86
N SER A 430 -0.66 -5.07 -8.86
CA SER A 430 -1.27 -4.02 -8.04
C SER A 430 -1.15 -4.24 -6.51
N ARG A 431 -0.81 -5.48 -6.08
CA ARG A 431 -0.50 -5.82 -4.68
C ARG A 431 0.98 -5.71 -4.35
N VAL A 432 1.85 -5.78 -5.35
CA VAL A 432 3.29 -5.63 -5.12
C VAL A 432 3.55 -4.15 -4.79
N PRO A 433 4.24 -3.84 -3.69
CA PRO A 433 4.60 -2.47 -3.36
C PRO A 433 5.68 -1.97 -4.33
N ASP A 434 5.55 -0.72 -4.78
CA ASP A 434 6.66 -0.04 -5.46
C ASP A 434 7.69 0.48 -4.44
N ASN A 435 8.74 1.18 -4.90
CA ASN A 435 9.78 1.65 -3.97
C ASN A 435 9.29 2.77 -3.05
N GLU A 436 8.28 3.53 -3.44
CA GLU A 436 7.71 4.58 -2.61
C GLU A 436 6.83 3.98 -1.49
N ASP A 437 6.01 2.99 -1.82
CA ASP A 437 5.25 2.20 -0.84
C ASP A 437 6.18 1.56 0.21
N LYS A 438 7.33 1.03 -0.22
CA LYS A 438 8.35 0.47 0.71
C LYS A 438 8.88 1.50 1.70
N ILE A 439 9.09 2.75 1.28
CA ILE A 439 9.52 3.83 2.18
C ILE A 439 8.42 4.11 3.22
N TYR A 440 7.15 4.10 2.78
CA TYR A 440 6.02 4.31 3.68
C TYR A 440 5.92 3.21 4.74
N TYR A 441 6.18 1.96 4.36
CA TYR A 441 6.12 0.80 5.26
C TYR A 441 7.40 0.59 6.07
N LYS A 442 8.53 1.20 5.68
CA LYS A 442 9.81 1.07 6.40
C LYS A 442 9.66 1.56 7.83
N GLU A 443 9.91 0.69 8.79
CA GLU A 443 9.89 1.06 10.20
C GLU A 443 11.08 1.96 10.54
N LEU A 444 10.85 3.05 11.29
CA LEU A 444 11.92 3.90 11.81
C LEU A 444 12.37 3.40 13.18
N ARG A 445 13.69 3.31 13.40
CA ARG A 445 14.30 2.88 14.67
C ARG A 445 13.66 3.64 15.85
N THR A 446 13.27 2.91 16.89
CA THR A 446 12.84 3.47 18.17
C THR A 446 14.05 3.51 19.10
N ASN A 447 14.43 4.68 19.62
CA ASN A 447 15.64 4.88 20.44
C ASN A 447 15.72 4.07 21.78
N GLU A 448 14.83 3.10 22.02
CA GLU A 448 14.86 2.21 23.19
C GLU A 448 15.95 1.13 23.14
N SER A 449 16.51 0.82 21.97
CA SER A 449 17.58 -0.17 21.85
C SER A 449 18.89 0.24 22.54
N VAL A 450 19.05 1.53 22.90
CA VAL A 450 20.24 2.04 23.60
C VAL A 450 20.11 1.94 25.13
N ASP A 451 18.90 2.03 25.70
CA ASP A 451 18.70 2.13 27.15
C ASP A 451 18.69 0.76 27.87
N SER A 452 18.50 -0.34 27.12
CA SER A 452 18.57 -1.70 27.67
C SER A 452 20.01 -2.21 27.83
N GLY A 453 20.93 -1.75 26.97
CA GLY A 453 22.34 -2.11 27.04
C GLY A 453 23.10 -1.36 28.14
N ASP A 454 22.80 -0.06 28.33
CA ASP A 454 23.57 0.79 29.24
C ASP A 454 23.19 0.61 30.72
N LYS A 455 21.97 0.11 31.01
CA LYS A 455 21.57 -0.26 32.39
C LYS A 455 22.28 -1.52 32.88
N SER A 456 22.45 -2.53 32.02
CA SER A 456 23.21 -3.74 32.38
C SER A 456 24.70 -3.41 32.67
N ASN A 457 25.27 -2.47 31.93
CA ASN A 457 26.68 -2.09 32.04
C ASN A 457 26.94 -1.17 33.26
N LYS A 458 25.97 -0.32 33.65
CA LYS A 458 26.03 0.47 34.89
C LYS A 458 25.81 -0.36 36.15
N GLU A 459 24.98 -1.40 36.08
CA GLU A 459 24.75 -2.31 37.21
C GLU A 459 25.92 -3.27 37.44
N GLY A 460 26.57 -3.73 36.36
CA GLY A 460 27.84 -4.48 36.41
C GLY A 460 28.99 -3.65 37.01
N ARG A 461 29.10 -2.36 36.65
CA ARG A 461 30.12 -1.45 37.22
C ARG A 461 29.88 -1.09 38.69
N ARG A 462 28.65 -1.13 39.20
CA ARG A 462 28.34 -0.90 40.62
C ARG A 462 28.68 -2.11 41.50
N LYS A 463 28.56 -3.34 40.98
CA LYS A 463 28.93 -4.57 41.72
C LYS A 463 30.43 -4.86 41.78
N GLN A 464 31.26 -4.15 41.02
CA GLN A 464 32.73 -4.22 41.11
C GLN A 464 33.36 -3.16 42.02
N LYS A 465 32.55 -2.25 42.61
CA LYS A 465 33.02 -1.17 43.50
C LYS A 465 32.46 -1.25 44.93
N LEU A 466 31.87 -2.38 45.29
CA LEU A 466 31.52 -2.81 46.64
C LEU A 466 32.20 -4.15 46.86
#